data_AF-A0A939U4U1-F1
#
_entry.id   AF-A0A939U4U1-F1
#
_cell.length_a   1.000
_cell.length_b   1.000
_cell.length_c   1.000
_cell.angle_alpha   90.00
_cell.angle_beta   90.00
_cell.angle_gamma   90.00
#
_symmetry.space_group_name_H-M   'P 1'
#
loop_
_entity.id
_entity.type
_entity.pdbx_description
1 polymer ?
#
loop_
_entity_poly.entity_id
_entity_poly.type
_entity_poly.pdbx_seq_one_letter_code
_entity_poly.pdbx_strand_id
1 'polypeptide(L)' 'IGSRTKIGKLHERLIEDGFTEEDLKRLTTPIGIEIYSETPAEIAVSVTAQLIMVRAVKNSSRKAEKHS' A
#
# COMPACT_ATOMS: atom_id res chain seq x y z
N ILE A 1 10.52 6.95 2.58
CA ILE A 1 9.26 6.77 1.84
C ILE A 1 9.25 7.74 0.67
N GLY A 2 8.84 7.32 -0.53
CA GLY A 2 9.08 8.09 -1.76
C GLY A 2 8.15 9.29 -1.90
N SER A 3 8.69 10.48 -2.18
CA SER A 3 7.91 11.63 -2.65
C SER A 3 7.04 11.24 -3.84
N ARG A 4 5.89 11.90 -4.04
CA ARG A 4 4.97 11.68 -5.19
C ARG A 4 5.72 11.62 -6.52
N THR A 5 6.77 12.44 -6.67
CA THR A 5 7.65 12.45 -7.84
C THR A 5 8.44 11.15 -8.03
N LYS A 6 8.93 10.53 -6.94
CA LYS A 6 9.69 9.27 -6.99
C LYS A 6 8.78 8.08 -7.32
N ILE A 7 7.51 8.16 -6.91
CA ILE A 7 6.48 7.17 -7.24
C ILE A 7 6.11 7.26 -8.73
N GLY A 8 5.92 8.46 -9.28
CA GLY A 8 5.68 8.64 -10.72
C GLY A 8 6.78 8.02 -11.57
N LYS A 9 8.05 8.28 -11.23
CA LYS A 9 9.21 7.69 -11.91
C LYS A 9 9.30 6.16 -11.76
N LEU A 10 8.86 5.61 -10.62
CA LEU A 10 8.78 4.17 -10.44
C LEU A 10 7.70 3.57 -11.34
N HIS A 11 6.54 4.23 -11.44
CA HIS A 11 5.43 3.81 -12.28
C HIS A 11 5.82 3.79 -13.76
N GLU A 12 6.44 4.87 -14.25
CA GLU A 12 6.96 4.97 -15.62
C GLU A 12 7.93 3.83 -15.94
N ARG A 13 8.89 3.56 -15.04
CA ARG A 13 9.84 2.45 -15.20
C ARG A 13 9.18 1.08 -15.22
N LEU A 14 8.18 0.85 -14.38
CA LEU A 14 7.48 -0.44 -14.37
C LEU A 14 6.66 -0.65 -15.66
N ILE A 15 6.10 0.42 -16.23
CA ILE A 15 5.46 0.33 -17.55
C ILE A 15 6.52 0.01 -18.63
N GLU A 16 7.68 0.68 -18.60
CA GLU A 16 8.80 0.40 -19.52
C GLU A 16 9.32 -1.04 -19.40
N ASP A 17 9.34 -1.61 -18.19
CA ASP A 17 9.72 -2.99 -17.91
C ASP A 17 8.65 -4.02 -18.34
N GLY A 18 7.52 -3.57 -18.88
CA GLY A 18 6.47 -4.42 -19.47
C GLY A 18 5.36 -4.83 -18.50
N PHE A 19 5.24 -4.18 -17.32
CA PHE A 19 4.11 -4.41 -16.42
C PHE A 19 2.84 -3.72 -16.96
N THR A 20 1.70 -4.39 -16.79
CA THR A 20 0.41 -3.84 -17.19
C THR A 20 -0.14 -2.87 -16.15
N GLU A 21 -1.05 -1.99 -16.57
CA GLU A 21 -1.84 -1.15 -15.67
C GLU A 21 -2.61 -2.01 -14.63
N GLU A 22 -3.04 -3.22 -15.01
CA GLU A 22 -3.67 -4.19 -14.10
C GLU A 22 -2.72 -4.68 -13.01
N ASP A 23 -1.44 -4.86 -13.31
CA ASP A 23 -0.43 -5.23 -12.32
C ASP A 23 -0.12 -4.06 -11.39
N LEU A 24 -0.06 -2.85 -11.94
CA LEU A 24 0.18 -1.61 -11.19
C LEU A 24 -0.99 -1.27 -10.26
N LYS A 25 -2.24 -1.61 -10.63
CA LYS A 25 -3.40 -1.48 -9.73
C LYS A 25 -3.28 -2.32 -8.46
N ARG A 26 -2.51 -3.42 -8.48
CA ARG A 26 -2.25 -4.25 -7.29
C ARG A 26 -1.11 -3.70 -6.43
N LEU A 27 -0.32 -2.77 -6.97
CA LEU A 27 0.81 -2.16 -6.28
C LEU A 27 0.33 -1.12 -5.27
N THR A 28 0.68 -1.31 -4.00
CA THR A 28 0.40 -0.33 -2.95
C THR A 28 1.63 0.55 -2.73
N THR A 29 1.63 1.75 -3.32
CA THR A 29 2.68 2.75 -3.08
C THR A 29 2.08 4.16 -2.93
N PRO A 30 2.55 4.97 -1.96
CA PRO A 30 3.54 4.64 -0.93
C PRO A 30 3.00 3.63 0.10
N ILE A 31 3.90 2.81 0.65
CA ILE A 31 3.57 1.89 1.75
C ILE A 31 3.56 2.66 3.08
N GLY A 32 2.67 2.25 3.97
CA GLY A 32 2.41 2.91 5.25
C GLY A 32 1.20 3.85 5.22
N ILE A 33 0.64 4.12 6.39
CA ILE A 33 -0.34 5.18 6.61
C ILE A 33 0.36 6.51 6.91
N GLU A 34 -0.29 7.62 6.56
CA GLU A 34 0.25 8.96 6.81
C GLU A 34 0.23 9.28 8.31
N ILE A 35 1.41 9.30 8.93
CA ILE A 35 1.61 9.66 10.35
C ILE A 35 2.77 10.65 10.54
N TYR A 36 3.18 11.34 9.48
CA TYR A 36 4.34 12.23 9.47
C TYR A 36 5.63 11.56 9.96
N SER A 37 5.83 10.27 9.62
CA SER A 37 7.02 9.51 10.01
C SER A 37 8.30 10.10 9.41
N GLU A 38 9.31 10.32 10.26
CA GLU A 38 10.65 10.74 9.86
C GLU A 38 11.69 9.66 10.17
N THR A 39 11.54 8.98 11.30
CA THR A 39 12.48 7.96 11.76
C THR A 39 12.16 6.58 11.17
N PRO A 40 13.16 5.67 11.07
CA PRO A 40 12.93 4.29 10.66
C PRO A 40 11.89 3.55 11.53
N ALA A 41 11.85 3.86 12.83
CA ALA A 41 10.89 3.26 13.75
C ALA A 41 9.45 3.72 13.45
N GLU A 42 9.24 5.01 13.22
CA GLU A 42 7.93 5.54 12.84
C GLU A 42 7.46 4.98 11.49
N ILE A 43 8.38 4.85 10.53
CA ILE A 43 8.10 4.22 9.24
C ILE A 43 7.63 2.77 9.44
N ALA A 44 8.30 2.00 10.31
CA ALA A 44 7.91 0.61 10.59
C ALA A 44 6.52 0.52 11.23
N VAL A 45 6.18 1.43 12.14
CA VAL A 45 4.85 1.51 12.76
C VAL A 45 3.78 1.85 11.72
N SER A 46 4.03 2.83 10.86
CA SER A 46 3.15 3.22 9.76
C SER A 46 2.83 2.05 8.82
N VAL A 47 3.85 1.29 8.41
CA VAL A 47 3.70 0.10 7.58
C VAL A 47 2.90 -0.99 8.30
N THR A 48 3.25 -1.27 9.56
CA THR A 48 2.56 -2.29 10.36
C THR A 48 1.08 -1.96 10.55
N ALA A 49 0.76 -0.69 10.81
CA ALA A 49 -0.62 -0.22 10.92
C ALA A 49 -1.40 -0.43 9.61
N GLN A 50 -0.80 -0.13 8.45
CA GLN A 50 -1.41 -0.40 7.15
C GLN A 50 -1.70 -1.90 6.95
N LEU A 51 -0.75 -2.78 7.31
CA LEU A 51 -0.94 -4.24 7.22
C LEU A 51 -2.08 -4.73 8.10
N ILE A 52 -2.17 -4.23 9.34
CA ILE A 52 -3.26 -4.56 10.26
C ILE A 52 -4.61 -4.12 9.69
N MET A 53 -4.68 -2.91 9.13
CA MET A 53 -5.89 -2.37 8.51
C MET A 53 -6.36 -3.25 7.34
N VAL A 54 -5.47 -3.59 6.41
CA VAL A 54 -5.80 -4.46 5.26
C VAL A 54 -6.32 -5.83 5.74
N ARG A 55 -5.67 -6.43 6.75
CA ARG A 55 -6.11 -7.69 7.34
C ARG A 55 -7.50 -7.56 7.99
N ALA A 56 -7.73 -6.49 8.76
CA ALA A 56 -8.98 -6.26 9.46
C ALA A 56 -10.15 -6.07 8.47
N VAL A 57 -9.96 -5.24 7.44
CA VAL A 57 -10.97 -5.03 6.37
C VAL A 57 -11.32 -6.36 5.69
N LYS A 58 -10.31 -7.14 5.27
CA LYS A 58 -10.53 -8.47 4.66
C LYS A 58 -11.25 -9.45 5.59
N ASN A 59 -11.07 -9.33 6.91
CA ASN A 59 -11.74 -10.18 7.88
C ASN A 59 -13.19 -9.73 8.12
N SER A 60 -13.45 -8.42 8.12
CA SER A 60 -14.80 -7.86 8.27
C SER A 60 -15.69 -8.21 7.07
N SER A 61 -15.17 -8.11 5.83
CA SER A 61 -15.89 -8.53 4.63
C SER A 61 -16.30 -10.00 4.70
N ARG A 62 -15.37 -10.89 5.10
CA ARG A 62 -15.65 -12.34 5.28
C ARG A 62 -16.66 -12.65 6.40
N LYS A 63 -16.81 -11.78 7.40
CA LYS A 63 -17.81 -11.96 8.47
C LYS A 63 -19.21 -11.55 8.02
N ALA A 64 -19.30 -10.49 7.22
CA ALA A 64 -20.57 -10.02 6.64
C ALA A 64 -21.17 -11.06 5.68
N GLU A 65 -20.35 -11.70 4.85
CA GLU A 65 -20.77 -12.77 3.93
C GLU A 65 -21.26 -14.05 4.63
N LYS A 66 -20.84 -14.29 5.88
CA LYS A 66 -21.19 -15.51 6.65
C LYS A 66 -22.46 -15.37 7.49
N HIS A 67 -22.99 -14.15 7.64
CA HIS A 67 -24.20 -13.87 8.43
C HIS A 67 -25.35 -13.34 7.56
N SER A 68 -25.24 -13.49 6.23
CA SER A 68 -26.27 -13.19 5.25
C SER A 68 -26.70 -14.46 4.54
#